data_AF-A0A0M4EIV8-F1
#
_entry.id   AF-A0A0M4EIV8-F1
#
_cell.length_a   1.000
_cell.length_b   1.000
_cell.length_c   1.000
_cell.angle_alpha   90.00
_cell.angle_beta   90.00
_cell.angle_gamma   90.00
#
_symmetry.space_group_name_H-M   'P 1'
#
loop_
_entity.id
_entity.type
_entity.pdbx_description
1 polymer ?
#
loop_
_entity_poly.entity_id
_entity_poly.type
_entity_poly.pdbx_seq_one_letter_code
_entity_poly.pdbx_strand_id
1 'polypeptide(L)'
;MFFAKLIFVCATIVLVSGSPQYGAPRTLDATELEAAKVRLQSSLTKLAAGDGPHYSIARIISSETQVVSGHLDTYVAELVDTQGGKKVCTVKVWSRSWGGHGYEVTFECPNEQAVTKKHN
;
A
#
# COMPACT_ATOMS: atom_id res chain seq x y z
N MET A 1 14.43 -63.15 18.72
CA MET A 1 13.34 -62.66 17.85
C MET A 1 12.99 -61.24 18.31
N PHE A 2 13.63 -60.22 17.73
CA PHE A 2 13.36 -58.81 18.06
C PHE A 2 12.84 -58.13 16.79
N PHE A 3 11.51 -58.00 16.69
CA PHE A 3 10.86 -57.27 15.61
C PHE A 3 10.89 -55.77 15.93
N ALA A 4 11.83 -55.05 15.31
CA ALA A 4 11.88 -53.60 15.34
C ALA A 4 10.69 -53.03 14.56
N LYS A 5 9.74 -52.43 15.26
CA LYS A 5 8.62 -51.69 14.66
C LYS A 5 9.11 -50.32 14.21
N LEU A 6 9.37 -50.17 12.91
CA LEU A 6 9.51 -48.86 12.26
C LEU A 6 8.12 -48.19 12.23
N ILE A 7 7.91 -47.18 13.07
CA ILE A 7 6.76 -46.28 12.96
C ILE A 7 7.18 -45.13 12.05
N PHE A 8 6.74 -45.20 10.79
CA PHE A 8 6.91 -44.15 9.80
C PHE A 8 5.89 -43.03 10.11
N VAL A 9 6.32 -42.01 10.84
CA VAL A 9 5.49 -40.83 11.13
C VAL A 9 5.40 -40.00 9.85
N CYS A 10 4.25 -40.09 9.18
CA CYS A 10 3.93 -39.29 8.00
C CYS A 10 3.68 -37.85 8.45
N ALA A 11 4.72 -37.02 8.42
CA ALA A 11 4.60 -35.58 8.65
C ALA A 11 3.87 -34.95 7.46
N THR A 12 2.56 -34.76 7.58
CA THR A 12 1.78 -34.02 6.60
C THR A 12 2.10 -32.53 6.73
N ILE A 13 2.99 -32.05 5.85
CA ILE A 13 3.20 -30.62 5.65
C ILE A 13 1.93 -30.08 4.96
N VAL A 14 1.06 -29.42 5.73
CA VAL A 14 -0.09 -28.72 5.17
C VAL A 14 0.42 -27.43 4.53
N LEU A 15 0.56 -27.45 3.20
CA LEU A 15 0.79 -26.24 2.41
C LEU A 15 -0.51 -25.44 2.36
N VAL A 16 -0.66 -24.48 3.29
CA VAL A 16 -1.73 -23.48 3.22
C VAL A 16 -1.47 -22.62 1.98
N SER A 17 -2.22 -22.90 0.90
CA SER A 17 -2.28 -22.05 -0.28
C SER A 17 -3.39 -21.03 -0.05
N GLY A 18 -3.01 -19.81 0.37
CA GLY A 18 -3.95 -18.69 0.49
C GLY A 18 -4.39 -18.23 -0.91
N SER A 19 -5.69 -18.29 -1.20
CA SER A 19 -6.24 -17.73 -2.43
C SER A 19 -6.19 -16.19 -2.37
N PRO A 20 -5.90 -15.51 -3.50
CA PRO A 20 -5.92 -14.06 -3.54
C PRO A 20 -7.34 -13.57 -3.22
N GLN A 21 -7.49 -12.85 -2.10
CA GLN A 21 -8.75 -12.20 -1.73
C GLN A 21 -8.90 -10.93 -2.57
N TYR A 22 -9.85 -10.95 -3.51
CA TYR A 22 -10.25 -9.78 -4.26
C TYR A 22 -11.35 -9.04 -3.49
N GLY A 23 -11.26 -7.72 -3.40
CA GLY A 23 -12.29 -6.89 -2.77
C GLY A 23 -12.09 -6.53 -1.30
N ALA A 24 -11.32 -7.31 -0.53
CA ALA A 24 -10.94 -6.95 0.84
C ALA A 24 -9.57 -6.25 0.87
N PRO A 25 -9.34 -5.27 1.76
CA PRO A 25 -7.99 -4.74 1.99
C PRO A 25 -7.06 -5.87 2.43
N ARG A 26 -5.91 -5.98 1.77
CA ARG A 26 -4.82 -6.86 2.19
C ARG A 26 -3.60 -6.03 2.54
N THR A 27 -2.95 -6.36 3.66
CA THR A 27 -1.66 -5.77 4.04
C THR A 27 -0.57 -6.25 3.10
N LEU A 28 0.34 -5.36 2.73
CA LEU A 28 1.47 -5.69 1.86
C LEU A 28 2.62 -6.33 2.67
N ASP A 29 3.29 -7.32 2.07
CA ASP A 29 4.53 -7.87 2.62
C ASP A 29 5.73 -6.93 2.39
N ALA A 30 6.91 -7.29 2.91
CA ALA A 30 8.11 -6.46 2.79
C ALA A 30 8.57 -6.22 1.34
N THR A 31 8.37 -7.18 0.44
CA THR A 31 8.75 -7.06 -0.98
C THR A 31 7.77 -6.15 -1.71
N GLU A 32 6.48 -6.31 -1.43
CA GLU A 32 5.42 -5.48 -1.99
C GLU A 32 5.46 -4.04 -1.46
N LEU A 33 5.93 -3.84 -0.23
CA LEU A 33 6.08 -2.54 0.40
C LEU A 33 7.04 -1.62 -0.36
N GLU A 34 8.17 -2.15 -0.84
CA GLU A 34 9.12 -1.37 -1.65
C GLU A 34 8.49 -0.92 -2.97
N ALA A 35 7.76 -1.81 -3.65
CA ALA A 35 7.00 -1.45 -4.84
C ALA A 35 5.93 -0.40 -4.53
N ALA A 36 5.26 -0.51 -3.37
CA ALA A 36 4.26 0.43 -2.92
C ALA A 36 4.85 1.81 -2.62
N LYS A 37 6.05 1.86 -2.03
CA LYS A 37 6.82 3.09 -1.80
C LYS A 37 7.16 3.78 -3.11
N VAL A 38 7.61 3.04 -4.12
CA VAL A 38 7.89 3.58 -5.45
C VAL A 38 6.62 4.15 -6.10
N ARG A 39 5.47 3.47 -5.98
CA ARG A 39 4.18 3.97 -6.48
C ARG A 39 3.75 5.27 -5.80
N LEU A 40 3.85 5.34 -4.47
CA LEU A 40 3.53 6.54 -3.71
C LEU A 40 4.49 7.69 -4.08
N GLN A 41 5.80 7.43 -4.14
CA GLN A 41 6.80 8.43 -4.51
C GLN A 41 6.56 8.98 -5.92
N SER A 42 6.24 8.11 -6.88
CA SER A 42 5.90 8.51 -8.25
C SER A 42 4.69 9.45 -8.28
N SER A 43 3.64 9.11 -7.50
CA SER A 43 2.45 9.95 -7.37
C SER A 43 2.76 11.32 -6.76
N LEU A 44 3.58 11.37 -5.70
CA LEU A 44 4.00 12.64 -5.09
C LEU A 44 4.82 13.50 -6.05
N THR A 45 5.76 12.90 -6.79
CA THR A 45 6.57 13.61 -7.78
C THR A 45 5.71 14.20 -8.89
N LYS A 46 4.74 13.45 -9.42
CA LYS A 46 3.81 13.94 -10.44
C LYS A 46 2.93 15.07 -9.92
N LEU A 47 2.46 14.96 -8.68
CA LEU A 47 1.70 16.01 -8.03
C LEU A 47 2.53 17.28 -7.80
N ALA A 48 3.78 17.14 -7.37
CA ALA A 48 4.71 18.26 -7.18
C ALA A 48 5.08 18.97 -8.50
N ALA A 49 5.14 18.24 -9.63
CA ALA A 49 5.36 18.84 -10.95
C ALA A 49 4.15 19.64 -11.48
N GLY A 50 2.97 19.46 -10.89
CA GLY A 50 1.76 20.24 -11.18
C GLY A 50 1.32 21.09 -9.98
N ASP A 51 0.01 21.24 -9.80
CA ASP A 51 -0.59 22.03 -8.69
C ASP A 51 -0.90 21.19 -7.43
N GLY A 52 -0.10 20.14 -7.20
CA GLY A 52 -0.23 19.26 -6.05
C GLY A 52 0.59 19.71 -4.84
N PRO A 53 0.28 19.20 -3.63
CA PRO A 53 1.06 19.49 -2.46
C PRO A 53 2.47 18.88 -2.59
N HIS A 54 3.47 19.63 -2.14
CA HIS A 54 4.85 19.16 -2.09
C HIS A 54 5.10 18.43 -0.77
N TYR A 55 4.97 17.10 -0.80
CA TYR A 55 5.32 16.22 0.31
C TYR A 55 6.45 15.27 -0.08
N SER A 56 7.27 14.91 0.89
CA SER A 56 8.26 13.82 0.77
C SER A 56 8.00 12.73 1.80
N ILE A 57 8.35 11.48 1.46
CA ILE A 57 8.11 10.33 2.33
C ILE A 57 9.30 10.18 3.28
N ALA A 58 9.09 10.40 4.58
CA ALA A 58 10.09 10.08 5.60
C ALA A 58 10.10 8.58 5.91
N ARG A 59 8.92 7.98 6.09
CA ARG A 59 8.75 6.56 6.43
C ARG A 59 7.37 6.06 6.07
N ILE A 60 7.24 4.81 5.61
CA ILE A 60 5.95 4.12 5.50
C ILE A 60 5.79 3.24 6.74
N ILE A 61 4.65 3.39 7.44
CA ILE A 61 4.29 2.63 8.65
C ILE A 61 3.51 1.38 8.28
N SER A 62 2.50 1.52 7.41
CA SER A 62 1.74 0.41 6.87
C SER A 62 1.24 0.72 5.47
N SER A 63 0.94 -0.32 4.71
CA SER A 63 0.31 -0.20 3.41
C SER A 63 -0.65 -1.35 3.16
N GLU A 64 -1.80 -1.01 2.59
CA GLU A 64 -2.85 -1.93 2.22
C GLU A 64 -3.23 -1.71 0.76
N THR A 65 -3.62 -2.77 0.07
CA THR A 65 -4.17 -2.69 -1.28
C THR A 65 -5.53 -3.37 -1.34
N GLN A 66 -6.44 -2.81 -2.11
CA GLN A 66 -7.79 -3.32 -2.30
C GLN A 66 -8.21 -3.15 -3.76
N VAL A 67 -8.79 -4.21 -4.32
CA VAL A 67 -9.48 -4.13 -5.62
C VAL A 67 -10.90 -3.63 -5.38
N VAL A 68 -11.27 -2.54 -6.03
CA VAL A 68 -12.61 -1.95 -5.96
C VAL A 68 -13.09 -1.66 -7.40
N SER A 69 -13.70 -0.50 -7.65
CA SER A 69 -13.73 0.11 -8.97
C SER A 69 -12.33 0.67 -9.30
N GLY A 70 -11.35 -0.22 -9.44
CA GLY A 70 -9.94 0.07 -9.73
C GLY A 70 -9.04 -0.54 -8.66
N HIS A 71 -7.86 0.05 -8.45
CA HIS A 71 -6.97 -0.33 -7.36
C HIS A 71 -6.87 0.82 -6.36
N LEU A 72 -7.22 0.55 -5.10
CA LEU A 72 -7.07 1.47 -3.99
C LEU A 72 -5.88 1.02 -3.15
N ASP A 73 -4.79 1.79 -3.19
CA ASP A 73 -3.65 1.61 -2.31
C ASP A 73 -3.78 2.63 -1.16
N THR A 74 -3.82 2.15 0.08
CA THR A 74 -3.83 2.97 1.29
C THR A 74 -2.48 2.90 1.97
N TYR A 75 -1.93 4.04 2.34
CA TYR A 75 -0.62 4.18 2.97
C TYR A 75 -0.79 4.95 4.26
N VAL A 76 -0.27 4.41 5.36
CA VAL A 76 -0.01 5.20 6.57
C VAL A 76 1.46 5.54 6.55
N ALA A 77 1.79 6.82 6.36
CA ALA A 77 3.17 7.27 6.17
C ALA A 77 3.46 8.55 6.93
N GLU A 78 4.69 8.66 7.43
CA GLU A 78 5.25 9.93 7.88
C GLU A 78 5.68 10.74 6.65
N LEU A 79 4.99 11.86 6.41
CA LEU A 79 5.28 12.81 5.36
C LEU A 79 5.99 14.02 5.93
N VAL A 80 6.94 14.56 5.16
CA VAL A 80 7.59 15.85 5.44
C VAL A 80 7.01 16.89 4.50
N ASP A 81 6.54 17.99 5.05
CA ASP A 81 6.09 19.16 4.29
C ASP A 81 7.26 20.07 3.85
N THR A 82 6.95 21.10 3.07
CA THR A 82 7.94 22.08 2.59
C THR A 82 8.55 22.94 3.69
N GLN A 83 7.93 22.99 4.88
CA GLN A 83 8.44 23.69 6.05
C GLN A 83 9.34 22.79 6.92
N GLY A 84 9.52 21.52 6.53
CA GLY A 84 10.29 20.53 7.27
C GLY A 84 9.50 19.85 8.40
N GLY A 85 8.21 20.15 8.54
CA GLY A 85 7.31 19.53 9.49
C GLY A 85 7.03 18.08 9.13
N LYS A 86 7.19 17.17 10.10
CA LYS A 86 6.88 15.74 9.97
C LYS A 86 5.50 15.45 10.54
N LYS A 87 4.67 14.75 9.78
CA LYS A 87 3.33 14.33 10.22
C LYS A 87 2.99 12.96 9.67
N VAL A 88 2.29 12.18 10.47
CA VAL A 88 1.75 10.89 10.05
C VAL A 88 0.42 11.15 9.34
N CYS A 89 0.35 10.83 8.05
CA CYS A 89 -0.85 10.98 7.24
C CYS A 89 -1.28 9.64 6.65
N THR A 90 -2.59 9.50 6.46
CA THR A 90 -3.17 8.44 5.63
C THR A 90 -3.28 8.96 4.21
N VAL A 91 -2.55 8.33 3.28
CA VAL A 91 -2.60 8.67 1.85
C VAL A 91 -3.33 7.55 1.12
N LYS A 92 -4.37 7.90 0.38
CA LYS A 92 -5.13 6.96 -0.46
C LYS A 92 -4.85 7.26 -1.91
N VAL A 93 -4.32 6.29 -2.64
CA VAL A 93 -4.07 6.37 -4.09
C VAL A 93 -5.04 5.46 -4.80
N TRP A 94 -6.01 6.05 -5.50
CA TRP A 94 -6.99 5.33 -6.29
C TRP A 94 -6.64 5.41 -7.77
N SER A 95 -6.19 4.27 -8.31
CA SER A 95 -5.90 4.09 -9.74
C SER A 95 -7.15 3.59 -10.46
N ARG A 96 -7.57 4.34 -11.49
CA ARG A 96 -8.70 4.01 -12.36
C ARG A 96 -8.24 4.05 -13.81
N SER A 97 -8.05 2.86 -14.40
CA SER A 97 -7.53 2.71 -15.76
C SER A 97 -8.54 3.04 -16.88
N TRP A 98 -9.83 3.19 -16.56
CA TRP A 98 -10.87 3.51 -17.54
C TRP A 98 -11.24 5.00 -17.52
N GLY A 99 -11.81 5.48 -18.64
CA GLY A 99 -12.45 6.79 -18.73
C GLY A 99 -11.51 7.99 -18.54
N GLY A 100 -10.19 7.81 -18.65
CA GLY A 100 -9.21 8.89 -18.46
C GLY A 100 -9.11 9.40 -17.03
N HIS A 101 -9.61 8.64 -16.05
CA HIS A 101 -9.65 9.07 -14.65
C HIS A 101 -8.30 9.02 -13.92
N GLY A 102 -7.30 8.33 -14.49
CA GLY A 102 -5.92 8.32 -14.03
C GLY A 102 -5.76 7.91 -12.57
N TYR A 103 -5.03 8.72 -11.83
CA TYR A 103 -4.78 8.57 -10.40
C TYR A 103 -5.46 9.69 -9.61
N GLU A 104 -6.18 9.30 -8.56
CA GLU A 104 -6.69 10.21 -7.55
C GLU A 104 -5.97 9.94 -6.23
N VAL A 105 -5.39 10.99 -5.64
CA VAL A 105 -4.60 10.91 -4.41
C VAL A 105 -5.26 11.78 -3.36
N THR A 106 -5.65 11.17 -2.25
CA THR A 106 -6.26 11.86 -1.10
C THR A 106 -5.30 11.80 0.08
N PHE A 107 -5.03 12.97 0.65
CA PHE A 107 -4.19 13.16 1.83
C PHE A 107 -5.09 13.44 3.04
N GLU A 108 -5.06 12.54 4.01
CA GLU A 108 -5.75 12.68 5.29
C GLU A 108 -4.66 12.85 6.37
N CYS A 109 -4.34 14.11 6.67
CA CYS A 109 -3.38 14.48 7.71
C CYS A 109 -4.12 14.95 8.98
N PRO A 110 -3.57 14.70 10.18
CA PRO A 110 -4.21 15.08 11.44
C PRO A 110 -4.34 16.61 11.55
N ASN A 111 -5.51 17.07 12.02
CA ASN A 111 -5.85 18.49 12.17
C ASN A 111 -5.88 19.32 10.87
N GLU A 112 -5.93 18.66 9.72
CA GLU A 112 -6.02 19.31 8.40
C GLU A 112 -7.26 18.80 7.66
N GLN A 113 -7.78 19.61 6.73
CA GLN A 113 -8.86 19.14 5.85
C GLN A 113 -8.27 18.15 4.84
N ALA A 114 -9.03 17.10 4.52
CA ALA A 114 -8.60 16.13 3.51
C ALA A 114 -8.41 16.81 2.16
N VAL A 115 -7.24 16.61 1.55
CA VAL A 115 -6.90 17.20 0.26
C VAL A 115 -6.89 16.10 -0.80
N THR A 116 -7.75 16.23 -1.82
CA THR A 116 -7.77 15.31 -2.96
C THR A 116 -7.21 15.98 -4.20
N LYS A 117 -6.27 15.32 -4.87
CA LYS A 117 -5.63 15.78 -6.11
C LYS A 117 -5.62 14.66 -7.15
N LYS A 118 -5.57 15.03 -8.42
CA LYS A 118 -5.57 14.09 -9.55
C LYS A 118 -4.31 14.28 -10.39
N HIS A 119 -3.78 13.18 -10.92
CA HIS A 119 -2.68 13.19 -11.89
C HIS A 119 -2.81 11.99 -12.86
N ASN A 120 -2.06 12.03 -13.96
CA ASN A 120 -2.02 10.97 -14.98
C ASN A 120 -0.62 10.38 -15.09
#